data_AF-A0A2P4PET3-F1
#
_entry.id   AF-A0A2P4PET3-F1
#
_cell.length_a   1.000
_cell.length_b   1.000
_cell.length_c   1.000
_cell.angle_alpha   90.00
_cell.angle_beta   90.00
_cell.angle_gamma   90.00
#
_symmetry.space_group_name_H-M   'P 1'
#
loop_
_entity.id
_entity.type
_entity.pdbx_description
1 polymer ?
#
loop_
_entity_poly.entity_id
_entity_poly.type
_entity_poly.pdbx_seq_one_letter_code
_entity_poly.pdbx_strand_id
1 'polypeptide(L)'
;MEDDDSNVIQNMKKTSTLLLQQLGQLLPPTLEYIDLFLIIDPINLEIFLNNIKHIKNLKKLLLRNSREFYLDENLKLLKDFIIEMFSIKYFSYRIGKGADTLEWDLGGNNSKEKEKSKEFESFVKVRKYSEVMVRMTEPFYNDFTANYAL
;
A
#
# COMPACT_ATOMS: atom_id res chain seq x y z
N MET A 1 -10.04 -28.94 -5.65
CA MET A 1 -9.94 -27.55 -6.16
C MET A 1 -9.57 -26.55 -5.07
N GLU A 2 -9.43 -26.95 -3.79
CA GLU A 2 -9.04 -26.05 -2.69
C GLU A 2 -7.51 -25.96 -2.43
N ASP A 3 -6.72 -26.88 -2.98
CA ASP A 3 -5.27 -26.96 -2.69
C ASP A 3 -4.39 -25.95 -3.46
N ASP A 4 -4.86 -25.43 -4.59
CA ASP A 4 -4.07 -24.56 -5.46
C ASP A 4 -4.02 -23.11 -4.93
N ASP A 5 -5.18 -22.58 -4.55
CA ASP A 5 -5.30 -21.24 -3.95
C ASP A 5 -4.53 -21.13 -2.63
N SER A 6 -4.56 -22.18 -1.80
CA SER A 6 -3.84 -22.20 -0.52
C SER A 6 -2.32 -22.07 -0.69
N ASN A 7 -1.75 -22.75 -1.69
CA ASN A 7 -0.32 -22.68 -1.99
C ASN A 7 0.09 -21.32 -2.56
N VAL A 8 -0.72 -20.75 -3.46
CA VAL A 8 -0.50 -19.40 -3.99
C VAL A 8 -0.50 -18.37 -2.87
N ILE A 9 -1.47 -18.44 -1.95
CA ILE A 9 -1.59 -17.55 -0.79
C ILE A 9 -0.36 -17.64 0.12
N GLN A 10 0.09 -18.86 0.43
CA GLN A 10 1.27 -19.07 1.27
C GLN A 10 2.53 -18.51 0.62
N ASN A 11 2.69 -18.68 -0.69
CA ASN A 11 3.83 -18.14 -1.43
C ASN A 11 3.81 -16.61 -1.52
N MET A 12 2.64 -15.99 -1.75
CA MET A 12 2.49 -14.54 -1.71
C MET A 12 2.78 -13.96 -0.32
N LYS A 13 2.37 -14.65 0.75
CA LYS A 13 2.65 -14.25 2.13
C LYS A 13 4.15 -14.27 2.39
N LYS A 14 4.83 -15.38 2.07
CA LYS A 14 6.30 -15.50 2.22
C LYS A 14 7.05 -14.42 1.43
N THR A 15 6.61 -14.16 0.20
CA THR A 15 7.23 -13.14 -0.67
C THR A 15 7.01 -11.74 -0.11
N SER A 16 5.80 -11.43 0.37
CA SER A 16 5.49 -10.12 0.98
C SER A 16 6.30 -9.89 2.25
N THR A 17 6.43 -10.91 3.11
CA THR A 17 7.29 -10.89 4.30
C THR A 17 8.74 -10.56 3.94
N LEU A 18 9.33 -11.31 3.01
CA LEU A 18 10.71 -11.10 2.60
C LEU A 18 10.92 -9.70 2.02
N LEU A 19 9.98 -9.26 1.16
CA LEU A 19 10.04 -7.96 0.53
C LEU A 19 9.91 -6.83 1.55
N LEU A 20 8.98 -6.88 2.51
CA LEU A 20 8.85 -5.87 3.57
C LEU A 20 10.10 -5.77 4.43
N GLN A 21 10.72 -6.91 4.77
CA GLN A 21 11.94 -6.94 5.58
C GLN A 21 13.14 -6.34 4.84
N GLN A 22 13.32 -6.69 3.56
CA GLN A 22 14.50 -6.28 2.78
C GLN A 22 14.35 -4.91 2.13
N LEU A 23 13.18 -4.61 1.56
CA LEU A 23 12.95 -3.41 0.77
C LEU A 23 13.26 -2.15 1.57
N GLY A 24 12.79 -2.09 2.82
CA GLY A 24 12.97 -0.90 3.65
C GLY A 24 14.43 -0.46 3.77
N GLN A 25 15.37 -1.41 3.84
CA GLN A 25 16.80 -1.15 3.97
C GLN A 25 17.45 -0.68 2.67
N LEU A 26 16.85 -1.02 1.52
CA LEU A 26 17.40 -0.75 0.19
C LEU A 26 16.83 0.54 -0.44
N LEU A 27 15.79 1.13 0.15
CA LEU A 27 15.17 2.34 -0.38
C LEU A 27 16.11 3.55 -0.26
N PRO A 28 16.29 4.33 -1.34
CA PRO A 28 17.18 5.48 -1.32
C PRO A 28 16.63 6.59 -0.41
N PRO A 29 17.51 7.34 0.29
CA PRO A 29 17.09 8.41 1.22
C PRO A 29 16.42 9.60 0.50
N THR A 30 16.57 9.69 -0.82
CA THR A 30 15.97 10.73 -1.68
C THR A 30 14.55 10.41 -2.13
N LEU A 31 14.01 9.23 -1.78
CA LEU A 31 12.69 8.80 -2.22
C LEU A 31 11.60 9.74 -1.68
N GLU A 32 10.71 10.20 -2.57
CA GLU A 32 9.61 11.08 -2.19
C GLU A 32 8.27 10.36 -2.03
N TYR A 33 8.14 9.14 -2.54
CA TYR A 33 6.91 8.36 -2.47
C TYR A 33 7.17 6.86 -2.38
N ILE A 34 6.30 6.15 -1.67
CA ILE A 34 6.23 4.69 -1.63
C ILE A 34 4.83 4.29 -2.10
N ASP A 35 4.78 3.36 -3.05
CA ASP A 35 3.55 2.74 -3.54
C ASP A 35 3.76 1.22 -3.60
N LEU A 36 3.11 0.50 -2.68
CA LEU A 36 3.27 -0.96 -2.53
C LEU A 36 1.94 -1.69 -2.59
N PHE A 37 1.96 -2.91 -3.14
CA PHE A 37 0.85 -3.86 -3.09
C PHE A 37 1.32 -5.20 -2.58
N LEU A 38 0.92 -5.56 -1.36
CA LEU A 38 1.45 -6.71 -0.63
C LEU A 38 0.38 -7.38 0.23
N ILE A 39 0.64 -8.57 0.75
CA ILE A 39 -0.07 -9.10 1.92
C ILE A 39 0.59 -8.47 3.15
N ILE A 40 -0.16 -7.66 3.88
CA ILE A 40 0.38 -6.92 5.03
C ILE A 40 -0.11 -7.56 6.33
N ASP A 41 0.83 -8.09 7.11
CA ASP A 41 0.62 -8.40 8.53
C ASP A 41 1.33 -7.37 9.43
N PRO A 42 0.85 -7.17 10.67
CA PRO A 42 1.37 -6.13 11.55
C PRO A 42 2.87 -6.24 11.86
N ILE A 43 3.39 -7.46 12.02
CA ILE A 43 4.79 -7.68 12.39
C ILE A 43 5.71 -7.23 11.26
N ASN A 44 5.43 -7.69 10.02
CA ASN A 44 6.24 -7.31 8.88
C ASN A 44 6.04 -5.85 8.48
N LEU A 45 4.84 -5.30 8.69
CA LEU A 45 4.59 -3.87 8.53
C LEU A 45 5.46 -3.04 9.47
N GLU A 46 5.48 -3.37 10.76
CA GLU A 46 6.28 -2.65 11.75
C GLU A 46 7.78 -2.66 11.42
N ILE A 47 8.31 -3.83 11.01
CA ILE A 47 9.71 -3.94 10.56
C ILE A 47 9.96 -3.04 9.36
N PHE A 48 9.09 -3.08 8.35
CA PHE A 48 9.21 -2.22 7.17
C PHE A 48 9.19 -0.74 7.54
N LEU A 49 8.22 -0.30 8.36
CA LEU A 49 8.08 1.08 8.80
C LEU A 49 9.33 1.56 9.54
N ASN A 50 9.87 0.75 10.45
CA ASN A 50 11.14 1.06 11.13
C ASN A 50 12.31 1.19 10.15
N ASN A 51 12.39 0.30 9.16
CA ASN A 51 13.47 0.32 8.18
C ASN A 51 13.42 1.52 7.22
N ILE A 52 12.28 2.21 7.05
CA ILE A 52 12.17 3.38 6.15
C ILE A 52 12.25 4.73 6.86
N LYS A 53 12.45 4.76 8.19
CA LYS A 53 12.56 6.01 8.98
C LYS A 53 13.76 6.89 8.60
N HIS A 54 14.75 6.36 7.89
CA HIS A 54 15.88 7.12 7.36
C HIS A 54 15.48 8.04 6.18
N ILE A 55 14.35 7.77 5.50
CA ILE A 55 13.91 8.51 4.31
C ILE A 55 13.22 9.83 4.73
N LYS A 56 14.01 10.89 4.94
CA LYS A 56 13.49 12.17 5.44
C LYS A 56 12.62 12.96 4.46
N ASN A 57 12.67 12.63 3.17
CA ASN A 57 11.93 13.31 2.11
C ASN A 57 10.64 12.58 1.69
N LEU A 58 10.24 11.52 2.39
CA LEU A 58 9.06 10.75 2.04
C LEU A 58 7.79 11.59 2.23
N LYS A 59 7.14 11.98 1.11
CA LYS A 59 5.94 12.84 1.07
C LYS A 59 4.65 12.05 0.88
N LYS A 60 4.70 10.87 0.26
CA LYS A 60 3.53 10.05 -0.03
C LYS A 60 3.74 8.61 0.40
N LEU A 61 2.80 8.07 1.17
CA LEU A 61 2.77 6.65 1.54
C LEU A 61 1.47 6.03 1.02
N LEU A 62 1.57 5.16 0.03
CA LEU A 62 0.44 4.48 -0.59
C LEU A 62 0.60 2.98 -0.40
N LEU A 63 -0.32 2.37 0.34
CA LEU A 63 -0.28 0.94 0.63
C LEU A 63 -1.56 0.27 0.15
N ARG A 64 -1.40 -0.83 -0.58
CA ARG A 64 -2.47 -1.76 -0.91
C ARG A 64 -2.23 -3.05 -0.16
N ASN A 65 -3.22 -3.46 0.63
CA ASN A 65 -3.28 -4.78 1.24
C ASN A 65 -4.23 -5.65 0.42
N SER A 66 -3.86 -6.90 0.16
CA SER A 66 -4.77 -7.84 -0.51
C SER A 66 -5.80 -8.47 0.43
N ARG A 67 -5.73 -8.18 1.74
CA ARG A 67 -6.62 -8.74 2.76
C ARG A 67 -7.01 -7.69 3.80
N GLU A 68 -8.22 -7.83 4.34
CA GLU A 68 -8.72 -7.01 5.47
C GLU A 68 -8.20 -7.50 6.83
N PHE A 69 -7.61 -8.69 6.87
CA PHE A 69 -7.10 -9.25 8.12
C PHE A 69 -6.06 -8.31 8.74
N TYR A 70 -6.27 -7.98 10.02
CA TYR A 70 -5.50 -6.99 10.79
C TYR A 70 -5.66 -5.52 10.35
N LEU A 71 -6.78 -5.14 9.75
CA LEU A 71 -7.02 -3.75 9.34
C LEU A 71 -6.76 -2.75 10.49
N ASP A 72 -7.34 -2.97 11.66
CA ASP A 72 -7.24 -2.03 12.78
C ASP A 72 -5.81 -1.96 13.35
N GLU A 73 -5.14 -3.09 13.50
CA GLU A 73 -3.75 -3.15 13.96
C GLU A 73 -2.80 -2.46 12.97
N ASN A 74 -2.98 -2.71 11.67
CA ASN A 74 -2.18 -2.08 10.62
C ASN A 74 -2.42 -0.56 10.57
N LEU A 75 -3.68 -0.10 10.66
CA LEU A 75 -3.98 1.33 10.68
C LEU A 75 -3.38 2.01 11.92
N LYS A 76 -3.40 1.36 13.08
CA LYS A 76 -2.75 1.89 14.29
C LYS A 76 -1.25 2.08 14.09
N LEU A 77 -0.55 1.07 13.59
CA LEU A 77 0.90 1.16 13.30
C LEU A 77 1.21 2.28 12.30
N LEU A 78 0.40 2.41 11.24
CA LEU A 78 0.58 3.45 10.23
C LEU A 78 0.33 4.85 10.78
N LYS A 79 -0.65 5.00 11.66
CA LYS A 79 -0.94 6.27 12.33
C LYS A 79 0.24 6.71 13.19
N ASP A 80 0.75 5.83 14.03
CA ASP A 80 1.89 6.12 14.92
C ASP A 80 3.13 6.51 14.08
N PHE A 81 3.40 5.78 13.00
CA PHE A 81 4.48 6.08 12.07
C PHE A 81 4.31 7.41 11.34
N ILE A 82 3.11 7.75 10.87
CA ILE A 82 2.84 9.01 10.16
C ILE A 82 3.01 10.21 11.09
N ILE A 83 2.60 10.08 12.35
CA ILE A 83 2.80 11.12 13.37
C ILE A 83 4.30 11.36 13.60
N GLU A 84 5.10 10.30 13.65
CA GLU A 84 6.57 10.39 13.76
C GLU A 84 7.21 10.99 12.49
N MET A 85 6.71 10.61 11.32
CA MET A 85 7.23 11.02 10.01
C MET A 85 6.49 12.24 9.45
N PHE A 86 6.76 13.40 10.05
CA PHE A 86 6.16 14.70 9.66
C PHE A 86 6.35 15.09 8.17
N SER A 87 7.24 14.43 7.43
CA SER A 87 7.44 14.64 6.00
C SER A 87 6.27 14.13 5.16
N ILE A 88 5.49 13.16 5.66
CA ILE A 88 4.38 12.53 4.95
C ILE A 88 3.20 13.50 4.86
N LYS A 89 2.86 13.90 3.64
CA LYS A 89 1.77 14.83 3.35
C LYS A 89 0.51 14.13 2.86
N TYR A 90 0.67 12.98 2.22
CA TYR A 90 -0.41 12.20 1.62
C TYR A 90 -0.32 10.75 2.05
N PHE A 91 -1.47 10.19 2.41
CA PHE A 91 -1.59 8.80 2.81
C PHE A 91 -2.80 8.16 2.13
N SER A 92 -2.61 6.94 1.64
CA SER A 92 -3.69 6.10 1.15
C SER A 92 -3.45 4.67 1.61
N TYR A 93 -4.50 4.05 2.10
CA TYR A 93 -4.52 2.63 2.42
C TYR A 93 -5.76 2.01 1.80
N ARG A 94 -5.56 0.99 0.97
CA ARG A 94 -6.61 0.30 0.23
C ARG A 94 -6.55 -1.19 0.50
N ILE A 95 -7.71 -1.84 0.56
CA ILE A 95 -7.85 -3.29 0.55
C ILE A 95 -8.45 -3.73 -0.79
N GLY A 96 -7.84 -4.74 -1.41
CA GLY A 96 -8.36 -5.37 -2.62
C GLY A 96 -7.41 -6.38 -3.24
N LYS A 97 -7.96 -7.40 -3.88
CA LYS A 97 -7.22 -8.51 -4.51
C LYS A 97 -6.49 -8.14 -5.81
N GLY A 98 -6.69 -6.95 -6.35
CA GLY A 98 -6.10 -6.46 -7.59
C GLY A 98 -6.36 -4.96 -7.82
N ALA A 99 -5.82 -4.42 -8.91
CA ALA A 99 -5.92 -3.00 -9.26
C ALA A 99 -7.38 -2.52 -9.37
N ASP A 100 -8.28 -3.39 -9.83
CA ASP A 100 -9.68 -3.05 -10.14
C ASP A 100 -10.69 -3.58 -9.12
N THR A 101 -10.29 -4.51 -8.24
CA THR A 101 -11.16 -4.99 -7.16
C THR A 101 -11.02 -4.06 -5.96
N LEU A 102 -11.93 -3.11 -5.81
CA LEU A 102 -11.98 -2.25 -4.62
C LEU A 102 -12.90 -2.91 -3.59
N GLU A 103 -12.33 -3.44 -2.51
CA GLU A 103 -13.11 -3.95 -1.39
C GLU A 103 -13.27 -2.86 -0.31
N TRP A 104 -12.22 -2.06 -0.08
CA TRP A 104 -12.24 -0.95 0.89
C TRP A 104 -11.13 0.07 0.61
N ASP A 105 -11.37 1.37 0.82
CA ASP A 105 -10.37 2.44 0.70
C ASP A 105 -10.48 3.43 1.86
N LEU A 106 -9.39 3.71 2.57
CA LEU A 106 -9.40 4.66 3.68
C LEU A 106 -9.86 6.06 3.23
N GLY A 107 -9.54 6.49 2.01
CA GLY A 107 -10.02 7.75 1.44
C GLY A 107 -11.42 7.66 0.81
N GLY A 108 -12.07 6.51 0.93
CA GLY A 108 -13.34 6.20 0.32
C GLY A 108 -14.52 7.00 0.90
N ASN A 109 -15.71 6.74 0.35
CA ASN A 109 -16.90 7.55 0.63
C ASN A 109 -17.92 6.86 1.55
N ASN A 110 -17.73 5.57 1.85
CA ASN A 110 -18.65 4.84 2.71
C ASN A 110 -18.46 5.23 4.18
N SER A 111 -19.45 4.90 5.02
CA SER A 111 -19.46 5.36 6.43
C SER A 111 -18.27 4.85 7.24
N LYS A 112 -17.85 3.59 7.04
CA LYS A 112 -16.72 2.98 7.76
C LYS A 112 -15.39 3.61 7.35
N GLU A 113 -15.19 3.84 6.06
CA GLU A 113 -14.00 4.49 5.50
C GLU A 113 -13.85 5.90 6.08
N LYS A 114 -14.93 6.69 6.05
CA LYS A 114 -14.97 8.05 6.63
C LYS A 114 -14.77 8.09 8.13
N GLU A 115 -15.21 7.07 8.85
CA GLU A 115 -14.98 6.98 10.29
C GLU A 115 -13.49 6.77 10.58
N LYS A 116 -12.85 5.83 9.87
CA LYS A 116 -11.43 5.53 10.00
C LYS A 116 -10.53 6.65 9.48
N SER A 117 -10.91 7.34 8.40
CA SER A 117 -10.11 8.46 7.84
C SER A 117 -9.89 9.58 8.85
N LYS A 118 -10.92 9.88 9.66
CA LYS A 118 -10.86 10.92 10.70
C LYS A 118 -9.76 10.71 11.71
N GLU A 119 -9.33 9.46 11.94
CA GLU A 119 -8.22 9.16 12.85
C GLU A 119 -6.87 9.71 12.36
N PHE A 120 -6.76 10.04 11.07
CA PHE A 120 -5.54 10.48 10.39
C PHE A 120 -5.59 11.95 9.94
N GLU A 121 -6.78 12.51 9.71
CA GLU A 121 -7.00 13.81 9.06
C GLU A 121 -6.33 15.00 9.77
N SER A 122 -6.04 14.89 11.07
CA SER A 122 -5.29 15.93 11.82
C SER A 122 -3.78 15.94 11.53
N PHE A 123 -3.24 14.90 10.90
CA PHE A 123 -1.79 14.72 10.72
C PHE A 123 -1.40 14.57 9.24
N VAL A 124 -2.29 14.04 8.39
CA VAL A 124 -2.00 13.75 6.99
C VAL A 124 -3.23 13.91 6.11
N LYS A 125 -3.03 14.24 4.83
CA LYS A 125 -4.12 14.25 3.86
C LYS A 125 -4.41 12.83 3.40
N VAL A 126 -5.49 12.24 3.92
CA VAL A 126 -6.03 10.98 3.42
C VAL A 126 -6.61 11.20 2.02
N ARG A 127 -6.23 10.34 1.07
CA ARG A 127 -6.74 10.36 -0.31
C ARG A 127 -7.17 8.98 -0.72
N LYS A 128 -8.14 8.89 -1.64
CA LYS A 128 -8.43 7.62 -2.30
C LYS A 128 -7.21 7.17 -3.04
N TYR A 129 -6.90 5.87 -2.96
CA TYR A 129 -5.72 5.34 -3.59
C TYR A 129 -5.67 5.65 -5.10
N SER A 130 -6.81 5.51 -5.79
CA SER A 130 -6.93 5.76 -7.24
C SER A 130 -6.69 7.21 -7.69
N GLU A 131 -6.78 8.18 -6.77
CA GLU A 131 -6.55 9.61 -7.04
C GLU A 131 -5.07 9.98 -7.00
N VAL A 132 -4.25 9.20 -6.29
CA VAL A 132 -2.84 9.54 -5.99
C VAL A 132 -1.85 8.47 -6.40
N MET A 133 -2.32 7.28 -6.78
CA MET A 133 -1.47 6.21 -7.30
C MET A 133 -0.61 6.73 -8.44
N VAL A 134 0.66 6.32 -8.45
CA VAL A 134 1.55 6.64 -9.55
C VAL A 134 1.12 5.78 -10.72
N ARG A 135 0.29 6.36 -11.59
CA ARG A 135 0.03 5.76 -12.90
C ARG A 135 1.38 5.71 -13.60
N MET A 136 1.89 4.51 -13.87
CA MET A 136 2.77 4.35 -15.01
C MET A 136 1.93 4.84 -16.17
N THR A 137 2.18 6.07 -16.64
CA THR A 137 1.68 6.47 -17.95
C THR A 137 2.10 5.36 -18.89
N GLU A 138 1.15 4.72 -19.54
CA GLU A 138 1.36 3.56 -20.40
C GLU A 138 2.12 4.02 -21.66
N PRO A 139 3.36 3.54 -21.90
CA PRO A 139 3.78 3.26 -23.26
C PRO A 139 3.87 1.74 -23.53
N PHE A 140 3.74 0.88 -22.50
CA PHE A 140 4.00 -0.55 -22.65
C PHE A 140 2.77 -1.43 -22.94
N TYR A 141 1.55 -0.87 -22.93
CA TYR A 141 0.32 -1.65 -23.19
C TYR A 141 -0.22 -1.54 -24.63
N ASN A 142 0.34 -0.67 -25.48
CA ASN A 142 -0.12 -0.52 -26.87
C ASN A 142 0.53 -1.50 -27.87
N ASP A 143 1.59 -2.22 -27.50
CA ASP A 143 2.32 -3.07 -28.45
C ASP A 143 1.80 -4.52 -28.55
N PHE A 144 0.80 -4.92 -27.74
CA PHE A 144 0.24 -6.28 -27.80
C PHE A 144 -1.04 -6.42 -28.62
N THR A 145 -1.69 -5.33 -29.04
CA THR A 145 -2.93 -5.38 -29.83
C THR A 145 -2.79 -4.90 -31.27
N ALA A 146 -1.63 -4.35 -31.67
CA ALA A 146 -1.40 -3.85 -33.02
C ALA A 146 -1.07 -4.95 -34.07
N ASN A 147 -0.88 -6.22 -33.66
CA ASN A 147 -0.43 -7.30 -34.56
C ASN A 147 -1.51 -8.31 -35.00
N TYR A 148 -2.81 -8.01 -34.84
CA TYR A 148 -3.89 -8.85 -35.37
C TYR A 148 -4.91 -8.07 -36.23
N ALA A 149 -4.41 -7.19 -37.08
CA ALA A 149 -5.20 -6.65 -38.20
C ALA A 149 -4.45 -6.88 -39.52
N LEU A 150 -4.60 -8.10 -40.06
CA LEU A 150 -4.47 -8.40 -41.49
C LEU A 150 -5.66 -9.28 -41.90
#